data_AF-A0A523GSZ1-F1
#
_entry.id   AF-A0A523GSZ1-F1
#
_cell.length_a   1.000
_cell.length_b   1.000
_cell.length_c   1.000
_cell.angle_alpha   90.00
_cell.angle_beta   90.00
_cell.angle_gamma   90.00
#
_symmetry.space_group_name_H-M   'P 1'
#
loop_
_entity.id
_entity.type
_entity.pdbx_description
1 polymer ?
#
loop_
_entity_poly.entity_id
_entity_poly.type
_entity_poly.pdbx_seq_one_letter_code
_entity_poly.pdbx_strand_id
1 'polypeptide(L)' 'MVTWIKQHDSSTRDHYIICGFGRIGSRIATDLAAMDIPFVIIENNPDKILELDK' A
#
# COMPACT_ATOMS: atom_id res chain seq x y z
N MET A 1 -8.51 -6.31 -10.97
CA MET A 1 -7.38 -5.45 -11.40
C MET A 1 -6.75 -4.97 -10.10
N VAL A 2 -5.44 -5.02 -9.96
CA VAL A 2 -4.74 -4.58 -8.74
C VAL A 2 -3.65 -3.65 -9.25
N THR A 3 -3.74 -2.36 -8.97
CA THR A 3 -2.76 -1.37 -9.40
C THR A 3 -1.52 -1.46 -8.50
N TRP A 4 -0.48 -2.11 -9.00
CA TRP A 4 0.81 -2.19 -8.32
C TRP A 4 1.63 -0.92 -8.60
N ILE A 5 1.69 -0.02 -7.62
CA ILE A 5 2.69 1.07 -7.62
C ILE A 5 4.04 0.44 -7.23
N LYS A 6 4.88 0.17 -8.23
CA LYS A 6 6.31 -0.18 -8.16
C LYS A 6 6.72 -1.32 -7.19
N GLN A 7 6.98 -2.50 -7.76
CA GLN A 7 8.32 -3.14 -7.85
C GLN A 7 8.21 -4.63 -8.17
N HIS A 8 8.99 -5.09 -9.15
CA HIS A 8 9.29 -6.50 -9.36
C HIS A 8 10.81 -6.66 -9.26
N ASP A 9 11.30 -6.85 -8.04
CA ASP A 9 12.57 -7.48 -7.76
C ASP A 9 12.35 -8.55 -6.68
N SER A 10 13.05 -9.67 -6.83
CA SER A 10 12.97 -10.88 -6.00
C SER A 10 13.45 -10.70 -4.55
N SER A 11 13.70 -9.47 -4.10
CA SER A 11 14.12 -9.15 -2.74
C SER A 11 12.93 -8.56 -1.95
N THR A 12 12.26 -9.41 -1.17
CA THR A 12 11.17 -9.01 -0.25
C THR A 12 11.67 -8.28 1.00
N ARG A 13 12.69 -7.44 0.86
CA ARG A 13 13.34 -6.75 1.97
C ARG A 13 13.13 -5.25 1.83
N ASP A 14 13.26 -4.52 2.94
CA ASP A 14 13.23 -3.06 2.99
C ASP A 14 11.91 -2.39 2.56
N HIS A 15 10.77 -3.07 2.75
CA HIS A 15 9.43 -2.49 2.57
C HIS A 15 8.55 -2.70 3.80
N TYR A 16 7.61 -1.78 4.01
CA TYR A 16 6.63 -1.86 5.07
C TYR A 16 5.37 -2.58 4.60
N ILE A 17 4.71 -3.32 5.50
CA ILE A 17 3.40 -3.91 5.24
C ILE A 17 2.36 -3.20 6.10
N ILE A 18 1.36 -2.62 5.46
CA ILE A 18 0.20 -2.00 6.10
C ILE A 18 -0.98 -2.97 6.01
N CYS A 19 -1.30 -3.65 7.11
CA CYS A 19 -2.47 -4.54 7.20
C CYS A 19 -3.72 -3.73 7.60
N GLY A 20 -4.36 -3.08 6.63
CA GLY A 20 -5.60 -2.33 6.77
C GLY A 20 -5.48 -0.89 6.28
N PHE A 21 -6.35 -0.48 5.35
CA PHE A 21 -6.42 0.84 4.73
C PHE A 21 -7.60 1.67 5.24
N GLY A 22 -7.75 1.71 6.57
CA GLY A 22 -8.68 2.61 7.24
C GLY A 22 -8.11 4.02 7.42
N ARG A 23 -8.67 4.80 8.36
CA ARG A 23 -8.26 6.19 8.63
C ARG A 23 -6.76 6.37 8.95
N ILE A 24 -6.18 5.41 9.68
CA ILE A 24 -4.78 5.45 10.08
C ILE A 24 -3.88 4.86 9.00
N GLY A 25 -4.26 3.71 8.43
CA GLY A 25 -3.51 3.06 7.36
C GLY A 25 -3.32 3.96 6.14
N SER A 26 -4.33 4.74 5.77
CA SER A 26 -4.24 5.70 4.66
C SER A 26 -3.29 6.87 4.95
N ARG A 27 -3.28 7.37 6.19
CA ARG A 27 -2.33 8.39 6.64
C ARG A 27 -0.89 7.86 6.56
N ILE A 28 -0.66 6.67 7.09
CA ILE A 28 0.66 6.02 7.06
C ILE A 28 1.13 5.80 5.62
N ALA A 29 0.26 5.28 4.74
CA ALA A 29 0.60 5.08 3.33
C ALA A 29 0.94 6.39 2.62
N THR A 30 0.24 7.47 2.95
CA THR A 30 0.51 8.82 2.41
C THR A 30 1.88 9.31 2.87
N ASP A 31 2.20 9.16 4.15
CA ASP A 31 3.47 9.59 4.71
C ASP A 31 4.64 8.76 4.13
N LEU A 32 4.49 7.44 4.01
CA LEU A 32 5.49 6.56 3.39
C LEU A 32 5.71 6.90 1.91
N ALA A 33 4.63 7.18 1.16
CA ALA A 33 4.73 7.61 -0.23
C ALA A 33 5.45 8.96 -0.36
N ALA A 34 5.17 9.92 0.52
CA ALA A 34 5.83 11.23 0.53
C ALA A 34 7.33 11.15 0.87
N MET A 35 7.77 10.09 1.53
CA MET A 35 9.17 9.83 1.87
C MET A 35 9.88 8.89 0.89
N ASP A 36 9.24 8.50 -0.22
CA ASP A 36 9.73 7.50 -1.17
C ASP A 36 10.08 6.14 -0.52
N ILE A 37 9.41 5.78 0.57
CA ILE A 37 9.61 4.51 1.27
C ILE A 37 8.72 3.43 0.63
N PRO A 38 9.26 2.28 0.19
CA PRO A 38 8.46 1.19 -0.37
C PRO A 38 7.50 0.58 0.67
N PHE A 39 6.26 0.33 0.27
CA PHE A 39 5.28 -0.35 1.12
C PHE A 39 4.25 -1.15 0.32
N VAL A 40 3.61 -2.08 1.02
CA VAL A 40 2.50 -2.91 0.52
C VAL A 40 1.31 -2.71 1.44
N ILE A 41 0.12 -2.52 0.87
CA ILE A 41 -1.14 -2.49 1.62
C ILE A 41 -1.83 -3.84 1.45
N ILE A 42 -2.27 -4.42 2.56
CA ILE A 42 -3.17 -5.57 2.61
C ILE A 42 -4.50 -5.08 3.18
N GLU A 43 -5.57 -5.19 2.39
CA GLU A 43 -6.92 -4.81 2.78
C GLU A 43 -7.89 -5.93 2.38
N ASN A 44 -8.88 -6.21 3.22
CA ASN A 44 -9.86 -7.27 2.99
C ASN A 44 -11.22 -6.70 2.55
N ASN A 45 -11.48 -5.42 2.76
CA ASN A 45 -12.69 -4.76 2.30
C ASN A 45 -12.60 -4.46 0.79
N PRO A 46 -13.41 -5.11 -0.07
CA PRO A 46 -13.35 -4.93 -1.51
C PRO A 46 -13.70 -3.51 -1.95
N ASP A 47 -14.59 -2.80 -1.24
CA ASP A 47 -14.96 -1.42 -1.57
C ASP A 47 -13.75 -0.48 -1.41
N LYS A 48 -12.92 -0.73 -0.39
CA LYS A 48 -11.69 0.03 -0.13
C LYS A 48 -10.61 -0.25 -1.17
N ILE A 49 -10.51 -1.48 -1.65
CA ILE A 49 -9.59 -1.85 -2.74
C ILE A 49 -9.98 -1.11 -4.03
N LEU A 50 -11.28 -1.00 -4.34
CA LEU A 50 -11.77 -0.27 -5.52
C LEU A 50 -11.54 1.25 -5.43
N GLU A 51 -11.50 1.83 -4.23
CA GLU A 51 -11.12 3.23 -4.02
C GLU A 51 -9.62 3.48 -4.27
N LEU A 52 -8.78 2.50 -3.94
CA LEU A 52 -7.32 2.57 -4.10
C LEU A 52 -6.85 2.42 -5.56
N ASP A 53 -7.63 1.75 -6.39
CA ASP A 53 -7.31 1.45 -7.80
C ASP A 53 -7.63 2.61 -8.78
N LYS A 54 -8.09 3.77 -8.27
CA LYS A 54 -8.45 4.96 -9.04
C LYS A 54 -7.33 5.99 -9.07
#